data_AF-A0AAX2RZN3-F1
#
_entry.id   AF-A0AAX2RZN3-F1
#
_cell.length_a   1.000
_cell.length_b   1.000
_cell.length_c   1.000
_cell.angle_alpha   90.00
_cell.angle_beta   90.00
_cell.angle_gamma   90.00
#
_symmetry.space_group_name_H-M   'P 1'
#
loop_
_entity.id
_entity.type
_entity.pdbx_description
1 polymer ?
#
loop_
_entity_poly.entity_id
_entity_poly.type
_entity_poly.pdbx_seq_one_letter_code
_entity_poly.pdbx_strand_id
1 'polypeptide(L)'
;MRAIPSASLSYIPSAFDAWRWLAIYVVASGALYFWVTHAPMAPVVVLRPGPYDAVIPRVSASVPLYLSYALVMPSIVWFGRGRNWLLPAFFAGALAAGLCIVSHLFWPTAVSRSPAVSGWIAWLYRIDTPLAASPCGHVALPVAVTVVLAALRVRAARYYAAWSAILALTVLTTGQHLLADMLAGLALGVGVGGVTTALIRLDVDLRTAAALLLEWLCIVVTLRVALSVGHWGGYLVAAVIVATRQHALFILYHDATHYHLTRRRFANDFLINLAIGVPGLVPIEFYRPLHLAHHRHVGTADDPERNYLYHAQPWKFEPLDTLPLVRQLLGDLFVVNMVKNMRAYRRANGRGASMSLPLLAAISTWGILLVPLVHACTVRELLTLAALWFVPLVTIGALVQKIRSIAEHSGGPGVTAGWNDWTYSWRVGLLGRFFIWPYNINYHQQHHREPGVAWHRLPGLRASDEPVLSSRQLLALLWSGASRRGSQR
;
A
#
# COMPACT_ATOMS: atom_id res chain seq x y z
N MET A 1 14.26 17.14 24.29
CA MET A 1 13.57 16.84 23.02
C MET A 1 13.84 17.96 22.03
N ARG A 2 14.62 17.72 20.96
CA ARG A 2 14.87 18.73 19.92
C ARG A 2 13.55 19.04 19.18
N ALA A 3 13.26 20.30 18.95
CA ALA A 3 12.13 20.74 18.15
C ALA A 3 12.20 20.09 16.76
N ILE A 4 11.07 19.60 16.25
CA ILE A 4 10.96 19.14 14.86
C ILE A 4 11.26 20.39 14.00
N PRO A 5 12.30 20.38 13.15
CA PRO A 5 12.65 21.55 12.35
C PRO A 5 11.45 21.96 11.49
N SER A 6 11.15 23.25 11.47
CA SER A 6 10.08 23.87 10.66
C SER A 6 10.31 23.78 9.14
N ALA A 7 11.43 23.19 8.69
CA ALA A 7 11.93 23.25 7.33
C ALA A 7 11.32 22.23 6.35
N SER A 8 10.50 21.26 6.81
CA SER A 8 9.79 20.31 5.92
C SER A 8 8.27 20.54 5.83
N LEU A 9 7.76 21.62 6.41
CA LEU A 9 6.33 21.95 6.45
C LEU A 9 5.88 22.93 5.35
N SER A 10 6.78 23.35 4.46
CA SER A 10 6.50 24.23 3.33
C SER A 10 6.03 23.45 2.09
N TYR A 11 4.94 22.70 2.22
CA TYR A 11 4.14 22.35 1.06
C TYR A 11 2.68 22.24 1.46
N ILE A 12 1.89 23.27 1.13
CA ILE A 12 0.44 23.17 1.09
C ILE A 12 0.13 22.39 -0.21
N PRO A 13 -0.31 21.13 -0.15
CA PRO A 13 -0.64 20.42 -1.37
C PRO A 13 -1.98 20.94 -1.85
N SER A 14 -1.99 21.63 -2.99
CA SER A 14 -3.18 21.84 -3.82
C SER A 14 -3.84 20.52 -4.29
N ALA A 15 -3.22 19.36 -3.98
CA ALA A 15 -3.62 18.03 -4.43
C ALA A 15 -4.17 17.08 -3.33
N PHE A 16 -4.27 17.47 -2.05
CA PHE A 16 -4.98 16.65 -1.06
C PHE A 16 -6.45 17.00 -1.04
N ASP A 17 -7.23 16.32 -1.87
CA ASP A 17 -8.69 16.36 -1.79
C ASP A 17 -9.16 15.58 -0.55
N ALA A 18 -9.11 16.26 0.60
CA ALA A 18 -9.36 15.67 1.91
C ALA A 18 -10.76 15.06 2.04
N TRP A 19 -11.76 15.67 1.40
CA TRP A 19 -13.15 15.18 1.40
C TRP A 19 -13.29 13.91 0.58
N ARG A 20 -12.65 13.85 -0.59
CA ARG A 20 -12.62 12.62 -1.38
C ARG A 20 -11.93 11.48 -0.62
N TRP A 21 -10.82 11.74 0.06
CA TRP A 21 -10.14 10.73 0.88
C TRP A 21 -10.96 10.30 2.09
N LEU A 22 -11.70 11.20 2.73
CA LEU A 22 -12.66 10.85 3.77
C LEU A 22 -13.76 9.94 3.23
N ALA A 23 -14.34 10.26 2.07
CA ALA A 23 -15.37 9.42 1.45
C ALA A 23 -14.84 8.02 1.13
N ILE A 24 -13.63 7.92 0.55
CA ILE A 24 -12.96 6.63 0.30
C ILE A 24 -12.74 5.88 1.61
N TYR A 25 -12.24 6.55 2.64
CA TYR A 25 -12.01 5.96 3.97
C TYR A 25 -13.30 5.44 4.59
N VAL A 26 -14.40 6.20 4.58
CA VAL A 26 -15.68 5.80 5.17
C VAL A 26 -16.25 4.59 4.42
N VAL A 27 -16.24 4.61 3.09
CA VAL A 27 -16.74 3.49 2.28
C VAL A 27 -15.90 2.24 2.49
N ALA A 28 -14.57 2.35 2.43
CA ALA A 28 -13.68 1.20 2.57
C ALA A 28 -13.71 0.63 3.99
N SER A 29 -13.59 1.48 5.02
CA SER A 29 -13.63 1.02 6.41
C SER A 29 -15.01 0.49 6.80
N GLY A 30 -16.10 1.11 6.32
CA GLY A 30 -17.47 0.62 6.51
C GLY A 30 -17.71 -0.74 5.87
N ALA A 31 -17.28 -0.94 4.62
CA ALA A 31 -17.40 -2.22 3.92
C ALA A 31 -16.60 -3.34 4.60
N LEU A 32 -15.36 -3.05 5.02
CA LEU A 32 -14.54 -4.01 5.75
C LEU A 32 -15.10 -4.31 7.14
N TYR A 33 -15.57 -3.29 7.86
CA TYR A 33 -16.21 -3.46 9.17
C TYR A 33 -17.48 -4.30 9.06
N PHE A 34 -18.33 -4.02 8.06
CA PHE A 34 -19.51 -4.82 7.75
C PHE A 34 -19.12 -6.29 7.51
N TRP A 35 -18.08 -6.53 6.73
CA TRP A 35 -17.62 -7.88 6.46
C TRP A 35 -17.17 -8.63 7.73
N VAL A 36 -16.29 -8.04 8.56
CA VAL A 36 -15.78 -8.70 9.77
C VAL A 36 -16.85 -8.93 10.85
N THR A 37 -17.95 -8.18 10.80
CA THR A 37 -19.09 -8.32 11.72
C THR A 37 -20.20 -9.25 11.21
N HIS A 38 -20.23 -9.59 9.92
CA HIS A 38 -21.28 -10.45 9.34
C HIS A 38 -20.77 -11.80 8.85
N ALA A 39 -19.48 -11.90 8.48
CA ALA A 39 -18.88 -13.14 8.00
C ALA A 39 -17.45 -13.32 8.58
N PRO A 40 -17.33 -13.59 9.90
CA PRO A 40 -16.04 -13.85 10.53
C PRO A 40 -15.37 -15.08 9.89
N MET A 41 -14.09 -14.94 9.55
CA MET A 41 -13.34 -15.97 8.79
C MET A 41 -12.65 -17.00 9.70
N ALA A 42 -12.93 -16.96 10.99
CA ALA A 42 -12.43 -17.89 12.00
C ALA A 42 -13.44 -17.98 13.16
N PRO A 43 -13.36 -19.02 14.01
CA PRO A 43 -14.16 -19.09 15.22
C PRO A 43 -14.02 -17.83 16.08
N VAL A 44 -15.16 -17.29 16.50
CA VAL A 44 -15.20 -16.06 17.29
C VAL A 44 -14.79 -16.34 18.74
N VAL A 45 -13.81 -15.58 19.22
CA VAL A 45 -13.37 -15.64 20.62
C VAL A 45 -14.19 -14.66 21.46
N VAL A 46 -14.99 -15.19 22.38
CA VAL A 46 -15.79 -14.37 23.31
C VAL A 46 -14.90 -13.88 24.45
N LEU A 47 -14.76 -12.56 24.56
CA LEU A 47 -14.05 -11.90 25.64
C LEU A 47 -14.91 -11.92 26.91
N ARG A 48 -14.30 -12.38 28.01
CA ARG A 48 -14.95 -12.47 29.31
C ARG A 48 -14.72 -11.20 30.13
N PRO A 49 -15.75 -10.67 30.83
CA PRO A 49 -15.58 -9.53 31.73
C PRO A 49 -14.53 -9.83 32.82
N GLY A 50 -13.64 -8.87 33.06
CA GLY A 50 -12.72 -8.87 34.18
C GLY A 50 -13.38 -8.37 35.47
N PRO A 51 -12.64 -8.35 36.59
CA PRO A 51 -13.16 -7.91 37.90
C PRO A 51 -13.62 -6.44 37.87
N TYR A 52 -12.96 -5.59 37.09
CA TYR A 52 -13.32 -4.18 36.96
C TYR A 52 -14.54 -3.94 36.07
N ASP A 53 -14.82 -4.82 35.12
CA ASP A 53 -15.98 -4.67 34.23
C ASP A 53 -17.31 -4.83 34.99
N ALA A 54 -17.30 -5.58 36.09
CA ALA A 54 -18.49 -5.82 36.92
C ALA A 54 -18.97 -4.58 37.68
N VAL A 55 -18.08 -3.62 37.96
CA VAL A 55 -18.42 -2.42 38.73
C VAL A 55 -18.73 -1.19 37.86
N ILE A 56 -18.61 -1.31 36.53
CA ILE A 56 -18.87 -0.20 35.61
C ILE A 56 -20.37 -0.09 35.37
N PRO A 57 -21.01 1.05 35.74
CA PRO A 57 -22.44 1.22 35.53
C PRO A 57 -22.77 1.36 34.05
N ARG A 58 -23.94 0.84 33.67
CA ARG A 58 -24.52 1.09 32.34
C ARG A 58 -25.22 2.45 32.33
N VAL A 59 -24.77 3.37 31.48
CA VAL A 59 -25.27 4.75 31.44
C VAL A 59 -25.92 5.03 30.10
N SER A 60 -27.25 4.97 30.01
CA SER A 60 -27.94 5.17 28.72
C SER A 60 -27.66 6.52 28.07
N ALA A 61 -27.46 7.57 28.87
CA ALA A 61 -27.12 8.91 28.39
C ALA A 61 -25.71 9.00 27.74
N SER A 62 -24.87 7.97 27.86
CA SER A 62 -23.54 7.97 27.24
C SER A 62 -23.56 7.55 25.75
N VAL A 63 -24.68 7.04 25.24
CA VAL A 63 -24.81 6.61 23.83
C VAL A 63 -24.56 7.73 22.81
N PRO A 64 -25.12 8.95 22.92
CA PRO A 64 -24.78 10.04 22.00
C PRO A 64 -23.29 10.39 21.98
N LEU A 65 -22.64 10.35 23.15
CA LEU A 65 -21.20 10.58 23.27
C LEU A 65 -20.39 9.44 22.66
N TYR A 66 -20.83 8.19 22.80
CA TYR A 66 -20.24 7.04 22.10
C TYR A 66 -20.32 7.21 20.57
N LEU A 67 -21.50 7.56 20.04
CA LEU A 67 -21.73 7.75 18.60
C LEU A 67 -20.94 8.90 18.00
N SER A 68 -20.47 9.84 18.83
CA SER A 68 -19.61 10.94 18.36
C SER A 68 -18.31 10.46 17.73
N TYR A 69 -17.90 9.19 17.93
CA TYR A 69 -16.79 8.56 17.22
C TYR A 69 -16.86 8.75 15.69
N ALA A 70 -18.06 8.67 15.10
CA ALA A 70 -18.25 8.86 13.65
C ALA A 70 -17.82 10.25 13.16
N LEU A 71 -17.71 11.24 14.06
CA LEU A 71 -17.32 12.61 13.76
C LEU A 71 -15.81 12.86 13.89
N VAL A 72 -15.02 11.89 14.40
CA VAL A 72 -13.58 12.09 14.62
C VAL A 72 -12.86 12.35 13.29
N MET A 73 -13.01 11.48 12.29
CA MET A 73 -12.37 11.67 10.97
C MET A 73 -12.92 12.88 10.19
N PRO A 74 -14.25 13.11 10.13
CA PRO A 74 -14.80 14.35 9.55
C PRO A 74 -14.29 15.63 10.20
N SER A 75 -14.17 15.66 11.54
CA SER A 75 -13.67 16.84 12.26
C SER A 75 -12.20 17.12 11.96
N ILE A 76 -11.37 16.09 11.78
CA ILE A 76 -9.97 16.24 11.34
C ILE A 76 -9.93 16.92 9.96
N VAL A 77 -10.75 16.47 9.02
CA VAL A 77 -10.82 17.03 7.67
C VAL A 77 -11.32 18.47 7.68
N TRP A 78 -12.40 18.72 8.42
CA TRP A 78 -13.01 20.05 8.52
C TRP A 78 -12.04 21.08 9.11
N PHE A 79 -11.50 20.80 10.32
CA PHE A 79 -10.62 21.75 11.02
C PHE A 79 -9.18 21.75 10.49
N GLY A 80 -8.76 20.68 9.83
CA GLY A 80 -7.42 20.53 9.26
C GLY A 80 -7.28 21.10 7.85
N ARG A 81 -8.35 21.55 7.21
CA ARG A 81 -8.29 22.09 5.85
C ARG A 81 -7.26 23.22 5.73
N GLY A 82 -6.33 23.07 4.78
CA GLY A 82 -5.22 24.01 4.56
C GLY A 82 -4.13 23.98 5.65
N ARG A 83 -4.21 23.06 6.61
CA ARG A 83 -3.22 22.90 7.68
C ARG A 83 -2.29 21.74 7.37
N ASN A 84 -1.02 21.92 7.71
CA ASN A 84 0.03 20.92 7.56
C ASN A 84 -0.13 19.67 8.46
N TRP A 85 -0.91 19.76 9.54
CA TRP A 85 -1.17 18.63 10.44
C TRP A 85 -2.29 17.70 9.95
N LEU A 86 -3.05 18.08 8.92
CA LEU A 86 -4.18 17.30 8.40
C LEU A 86 -3.77 15.90 7.94
N LEU A 87 -2.78 15.81 7.03
CA LEU A 87 -2.32 14.54 6.50
C LEU A 87 -1.77 13.63 7.61
N PRO A 88 -0.87 14.09 8.50
CA PRO A 88 -0.45 13.32 9.67
C PRO A 88 -1.58 12.77 10.54
N ALA A 89 -2.54 13.63 10.92
CA ALA A 89 -3.65 13.24 11.79
C ALA A 89 -4.58 12.23 11.09
N PHE A 90 -4.93 12.49 9.83
CA PHE A 90 -5.76 11.59 9.03
C PHE A 90 -5.06 10.24 8.82
N PHE A 91 -3.76 10.24 8.51
CA PHE A 91 -2.95 9.03 8.36
C PHE A 91 -2.97 8.18 9.64
N ALA A 92 -2.72 8.80 10.80
CA ALA A 92 -2.71 8.09 12.08
C ALA A 92 -4.08 7.48 12.41
N GLY A 93 -5.16 8.23 12.19
CA GLY A 93 -6.52 7.74 12.44
C GLY A 93 -6.90 6.59 11.50
N ALA A 94 -6.61 6.74 10.20
CA ALA A 94 -6.87 5.70 9.20
C ALA A 94 -6.04 4.43 9.46
N LEU A 95 -4.77 4.57 9.84
CA LEU A 95 -3.89 3.45 10.18
C LEU A 95 -4.38 2.70 11.43
N ALA A 96 -4.78 3.42 12.48
CA ALA A 96 -5.31 2.81 13.69
C ALA A 96 -6.59 2.01 13.42
N ALA A 97 -7.55 2.59 12.67
CA ALA A 97 -8.76 1.87 12.27
C ALA A 97 -8.45 0.66 11.36
N GLY A 98 -7.54 0.83 10.39
CA GLY A 98 -7.10 -0.26 9.52
C GLY A 98 -6.50 -1.42 10.30
N LEU A 99 -5.65 -1.15 11.30
CA LEU A 99 -5.06 -2.20 12.14
C LEU A 99 -6.09 -2.88 13.05
N CYS A 100 -7.09 -2.15 13.57
CA CYS A 100 -8.23 -2.76 14.26
C CYS A 100 -8.96 -3.75 13.33
N ILE A 101 -9.34 -3.32 12.13
CA ILE A 101 -10.05 -4.15 11.14
C ILE A 101 -9.22 -5.37 10.75
N VAL A 102 -7.92 -5.21 10.50
CA VAL A 102 -7.00 -6.33 10.23
C VAL A 102 -7.00 -7.30 11.41
N SER A 103 -6.89 -6.80 12.64
CA SER A 103 -6.99 -7.66 13.83
C SER A 103 -8.31 -8.43 13.86
N HIS A 104 -9.45 -7.78 13.57
CA HIS A 104 -10.77 -8.43 13.55
C HIS A 104 -10.91 -9.49 12.45
N LEU A 105 -10.19 -9.34 11.34
CA LEU A 105 -10.17 -10.30 10.24
C LEU A 105 -9.42 -11.59 10.59
N PHE A 106 -8.28 -11.46 11.28
CA PHE A 106 -7.41 -12.59 11.64
C PHE A 106 -7.76 -13.20 13.00
N TRP A 107 -8.28 -12.39 13.91
CA TRP A 107 -8.67 -12.78 15.26
C TRP A 107 -10.05 -12.20 15.60
N PRO A 108 -11.14 -12.81 15.08
CA PRO A 108 -12.49 -12.37 15.35
C PRO A 108 -12.80 -12.50 16.84
N THR A 109 -13.18 -11.39 17.47
CA THR A 109 -13.51 -11.33 18.90
C THR A 109 -14.88 -10.73 19.10
N ALA A 110 -15.56 -11.14 20.18
CA ALA A 110 -16.85 -10.60 20.58
C ALA A 110 -16.89 -10.24 22.08
N VAL A 111 -17.64 -9.21 22.43
CA VAL A 111 -17.92 -8.87 23.84
C VAL A 111 -19.18 -9.58 24.33
N SER A 112 -19.11 -10.15 25.54
CA SER A 112 -20.30 -10.59 26.26
C SER A 112 -21.06 -9.39 26.83
N ARG A 113 -22.21 -9.05 26.25
CA ARG A 113 -23.07 -7.93 26.69
C ARG A 113 -24.17 -8.41 27.63
N SER A 114 -24.42 -7.65 28.70
CA SER A 114 -25.61 -7.88 29.55
C SER A 114 -26.88 -7.46 28.79
N PRO A 115 -28.00 -8.19 28.89
CA PRO A 115 -29.24 -7.80 28.21
C PRO A 115 -29.71 -6.40 28.63
N ALA A 116 -30.12 -5.59 27.67
CA ALA A 116 -30.76 -4.30 27.89
C ALA A 116 -32.18 -4.32 27.32
N VAL A 117 -33.18 -4.09 28.16
CA VAL A 117 -34.60 -4.26 27.79
C VAL A 117 -35.17 -3.01 27.11
N SER A 118 -34.72 -1.82 27.50
CA SER A 118 -35.24 -0.54 26.98
C SER A 118 -34.18 0.57 26.99
N GLY A 119 -34.50 1.71 26.36
CA GLY A 119 -33.63 2.89 26.31
C GLY A 119 -32.58 2.85 25.19
N TRP A 120 -31.66 3.83 25.24
CA TRP A 120 -30.67 4.07 24.19
C TRP A 120 -29.67 2.92 24.02
N ILE A 121 -29.28 2.24 25.11
CA ILE A 121 -28.39 1.08 25.05
C ILE A 121 -29.07 -0.10 24.35
N ALA A 122 -30.35 -0.36 24.66
CA ALA A 122 -31.11 -1.40 23.99
C ALA A 122 -31.26 -1.11 22.48
N TRP A 123 -31.46 0.15 22.09
CA TRP A 123 -31.45 0.55 20.68
C TRP A 123 -30.08 0.34 20.03
N LEU A 124 -29.00 0.77 20.68
CA LEU A 124 -27.64 0.60 20.18
C LEU A 124 -27.29 -0.88 19.95
N TYR A 125 -27.64 -1.77 20.89
CA TYR A 125 -27.38 -3.21 20.77
C TYR A 125 -28.18 -3.88 19.64
N ARG A 126 -29.27 -3.26 19.14
CA ARG A 126 -30.00 -3.78 17.97
C ARG A 126 -29.35 -3.44 16.65
N ILE A 127 -28.64 -2.31 16.57
CA ILE A 127 -28.04 -1.81 15.33
C ILE A 127 -26.56 -2.11 15.22
N ASP A 128 -25.92 -2.50 16.33
CA ASP A 128 -24.50 -2.77 16.40
C ASP A 128 -24.20 -4.15 17.00
N THR A 129 -23.34 -4.90 16.34
CA THR A 129 -23.03 -6.30 16.68
C THR A 129 -22.01 -6.37 17.82
N PRO A 130 -22.01 -7.42 18.67
CA PRO A 130 -20.96 -7.60 19.67
C PRO A 130 -19.59 -8.00 19.09
N LEU A 131 -19.51 -8.23 17.78
CA LEU A 131 -18.30 -8.63 17.05
C LEU A 131 -17.35 -7.44 16.83
N ALA A 132 -16.15 -7.73 16.32
CA ALA A 132 -15.10 -6.73 16.08
C ALA A 132 -14.70 -5.98 17.37
N ALA A 133 -14.61 -6.72 18.48
CA ALA A 133 -14.40 -6.18 19.81
C ALA A 133 -12.96 -5.68 20.04
N SER A 134 -11.96 -6.55 19.88
CA SER A 134 -10.58 -6.29 20.26
C SER A 134 -9.64 -6.21 19.05
N PRO A 135 -8.82 -5.16 18.94
CA PRO A 135 -8.76 -3.98 19.82
C PRO A 135 -9.88 -2.98 19.54
N CYS A 136 -10.23 -2.17 20.55
CA CYS A 136 -11.31 -1.17 20.46
C CYS A 136 -10.94 0.01 19.52
N GLY A 137 -11.56 0.06 18.34
CA GLY A 137 -11.36 1.13 17.35
C GLY A 137 -11.83 2.52 17.80
N HIS A 138 -12.88 2.56 18.63
CA HIS A 138 -13.42 3.78 19.25
C HIS A 138 -12.40 4.49 20.14
N VAL A 139 -11.37 3.78 20.60
CA VAL A 139 -10.27 4.34 21.40
C VAL A 139 -9.00 4.46 20.58
N ALA A 140 -8.62 3.44 19.82
CA ALA A 140 -7.38 3.42 19.06
C ALA A 140 -7.24 4.62 18.10
N LEU A 141 -8.29 4.90 17.30
CA LEU A 141 -8.28 5.97 16.31
C LEU A 141 -8.11 7.37 16.92
N PRO A 142 -8.98 7.84 17.84
CA PRO A 142 -8.85 9.20 18.36
C PRO A 142 -7.60 9.36 19.24
N VAL A 143 -7.12 8.29 19.89
CA VAL A 143 -5.85 8.32 20.64
C VAL A 143 -4.67 8.50 19.68
N ALA A 144 -4.61 7.76 18.56
CA ALA A 144 -3.54 7.92 17.57
C ALA A 144 -3.48 9.35 17.01
N VAL A 145 -4.65 9.91 16.71
CA VAL A 145 -4.80 11.31 16.28
C VAL A 145 -4.29 12.27 17.36
N THR A 146 -4.70 12.07 18.61
CA THR A 146 -4.28 12.89 19.76
C THR A 146 -2.77 12.90 19.91
N VAL A 147 -2.12 11.73 19.87
CA VAL A 147 -0.67 11.58 20.02
C VAL A 147 0.06 12.34 18.91
N VAL A 148 -0.38 12.21 17.65
CA VAL A 148 0.25 12.93 16.53
C VAL A 148 0.05 14.44 16.63
N LEU A 149 -1.16 14.91 16.95
CA LEU A 149 -1.42 16.34 17.13
C LEU A 149 -0.59 16.92 18.29
N ALA A 150 -0.45 16.18 19.39
CA ALA A 150 0.39 16.58 20.52
C ALA A 150 1.87 16.64 20.12
N ALA A 151 2.37 15.64 19.38
CA ALA A 151 3.74 15.61 18.88
C ALA A 151 4.03 16.78 17.92
N LEU A 152 3.05 17.18 17.12
CA LEU A 152 3.08 18.36 16.24
C LEU A 152 2.79 19.68 16.97
N ARG A 153 2.54 19.65 18.29
CA ARG A 153 2.21 20.81 19.13
C ARG A 153 0.99 21.60 18.63
N VAL A 154 0.02 20.91 18.05
CA VAL A 154 -1.24 21.52 17.59
C VAL A 154 -2.16 21.72 18.79
N ARG A 155 -2.64 22.96 19.02
CA ARG A 155 -3.54 23.28 20.15
C ARG A 155 -4.78 22.36 20.22
N ALA A 156 -5.26 21.91 19.07
CA ALA A 156 -6.41 21.01 18.98
C ALA A 156 -6.20 19.67 19.70
N ALA A 157 -4.95 19.24 19.94
CA ALA A 157 -4.63 18.01 20.64
C ALA A 157 -5.35 17.88 21.99
N ARG A 158 -5.55 18.97 22.74
CA ARG A 158 -6.26 18.94 24.03
C ARG A 158 -7.73 18.55 23.89
N TYR A 159 -8.38 18.96 22.79
CA TYR A 159 -9.77 18.63 22.53
C TYR A 159 -9.91 17.17 22.10
N TYR A 160 -9.02 16.69 21.23
CA TYR A 160 -9.00 15.27 20.86
C TYR A 160 -8.62 14.39 22.05
N ALA A 161 -7.72 14.82 22.95
CA ALA A 161 -7.41 14.08 24.18
C ALA A 161 -8.63 13.94 25.10
N ALA A 162 -9.36 15.05 25.33
CA ALA A 162 -10.60 15.00 26.09
C ALA A 162 -11.65 14.11 25.41
N TRP A 163 -11.78 14.20 24.09
CA TRP A 163 -12.69 13.37 23.30
C TRP A 163 -12.32 11.87 23.37
N SER A 164 -11.03 11.53 23.27
CA SER A 164 -10.52 10.17 23.46
C SER A 164 -10.86 9.62 24.84
N ALA A 165 -10.71 10.42 25.90
CA ALA A 165 -11.06 10.01 27.26
C ALA A 165 -12.56 9.76 27.41
N ILE A 166 -13.39 10.66 26.85
CA ILE A 166 -14.85 10.49 26.82
C ILE A 166 -15.22 9.22 26.07
N LEU A 167 -14.66 8.99 24.87
CA LEU A 167 -14.93 7.77 24.11
C LEU A 167 -14.51 6.52 24.88
N ALA A 168 -13.33 6.50 25.49
CA ALA A 168 -12.87 5.39 26.34
C ALA A 168 -13.79 5.10 27.54
N LEU A 169 -14.39 6.12 28.14
CA LEU A 169 -15.40 5.95 29.20
C LEU A 169 -16.74 5.45 28.63
N THR A 170 -17.16 6.00 27.49
CA THR A 170 -18.46 5.68 26.88
C THR A 170 -18.51 4.26 26.33
N VAL A 171 -17.41 3.72 25.79
CA VAL A 171 -17.36 2.33 25.32
C VAL A 171 -17.61 1.33 26.46
N LEU A 172 -17.14 1.66 27.68
CA LEU A 172 -17.35 0.84 28.87
C LEU A 172 -18.76 1.02 29.44
N THR A 173 -19.23 2.26 29.58
CA THR A 173 -20.56 2.55 30.15
C THR A 173 -21.71 2.19 29.23
N THR A 174 -21.48 2.08 27.91
CA THR A 174 -22.44 1.49 26.97
C THR A 174 -22.36 -0.03 26.94
N GLY A 175 -21.34 -0.65 27.52
CA GLY A 175 -21.07 -2.09 27.44
C GLY A 175 -20.71 -2.58 26.05
N GLN A 176 -20.23 -1.67 25.20
CA GLN A 176 -19.77 -1.97 23.86
C GLN A 176 -18.41 -2.67 23.86
N HIS A 177 -17.56 -2.32 24.83
CA HIS A 177 -16.23 -2.86 25.03
C HIS A 177 -16.01 -3.22 26.51
N LEU A 178 -15.09 -4.15 26.77
CA LEU A 178 -14.59 -4.43 28.12
C LEU A 178 -13.32 -3.61 28.36
N LEU A 179 -12.87 -3.57 29.61
CA LEU A 179 -11.66 -2.84 30.00
C LEU A 179 -10.43 -3.36 29.23
N ALA A 180 -10.32 -4.68 29.05
CA ALA A 180 -9.16 -5.29 28.40
C ALA A 180 -9.00 -4.87 26.93
N ASP A 181 -10.06 -4.92 26.13
CA ASP A 181 -10.01 -4.53 24.71
C ASP A 181 -10.03 -3.01 24.50
N MET A 182 -10.61 -2.26 25.45
CA MET A 182 -10.43 -0.81 25.54
C MET A 182 -8.95 -0.44 25.73
N LEU A 183 -8.26 -1.09 26.68
CA LEU A 183 -6.84 -0.87 26.92
C LEU A 183 -5.96 -1.35 25.75
N ALA A 184 -6.33 -2.45 25.10
CA ALA A 184 -5.68 -2.87 23.85
C ALA A 184 -5.83 -1.81 22.74
N GLY A 185 -7.01 -1.21 22.63
CA GLY A 185 -7.27 -0.06 21.75
C GLY A 185 -6.42 1.15 22.10
N LEU A 186 -6.30 1.50 23.39
CA LEU A 186 -5.43 2.58 23.86
C LEU A 186 -3.96 2.33 23.51
N ALA A 187 -3.44 1.13 23.79
CA ALA A 187 -2.08 0.74 23.48
C ALA A 187 -1.80 0.80 21.97
N LEU A 188 -2.73 0.29 21.14
CA LEU A 188 -2.64 0.39 19.68
C LEU A 188 -2.62 1.85 19.22
N GLY A 189 -3.53 2.68 19.75
CA GLY A 189 -3.59 4.10 19.41
C GLY A 189 -2.30 4.86 19.74
N VAL A 190 -1.74 4.63 20.93
CA VAL A 190 -0.45 5.21 21.33
C VAL A 190 0.68 4.71 20.42
N GLY A 191 0.72 3.42 20.13
CA GLY A 191 1.72 2.81 19.24
C GLY A 191 1.67 3.40 17.83
N VAL A 192 0.48 3.46 17.22
CA VAL A 192 0.25 4.03 15.88
C VAL A 192 0.60 5.52 15.85
N GLY A 193 0.22 6.29 16.88
CA GLY A 193 0.59 7.68 17.00
C GLY A 193 2.10 7.88 17.12
N GLY A 194 2.78 7.02 17.88
CA GLY A 194 4.23 6.99 18.02
C GLY A 194 4.95 6.67 16.70
N VAL A 195 4.51 5.62 15.99
CA VAL A 195 5.04 5.22 14.67
C VAL A 195 4.85 6.35 13.66
N THR A 196 3.64 6.93 13.58
CA THR A 196 3.36 8.05 12.67
C THR A 196 4.26 9.25 12.98
N THR A 197 4.46 9.55 14.27
CA THR A 197 5.39 10.61 14.71
C THR A 197 6.83 10.30 14.30
N ALA A 198 7.27 9.04 14.39
CA ALA A 198 8.60 8.63 13.96
C ALA A 198 8.78 8.77 12.44
N LEU A 199 7.78 8.38 11.63
CA LEU A 199 7.78 8.58 10.18
C LEU A 199 7.93 10.06 9.82
N ILE A 200 7.18 10.94 10.50
CA ILE A 200 7.28 12.40 10.30
C ILE A 200 8.68 12.91 10.66
N ARG A 201 9.25 12.47 11.79
CA ARG A 201 10.61 12.86 12.21
C ARG A 201 11.71 12.37 11.28
N LEU A 202 11.45 11.30 10.53
CA LEU A 202 12.32 10.75 9.49
C LEU A 202 12.05 11.39 8.11
N ASP A 203 11.17 12.38 8.03
CA ASP A 203 10.78 13.06 6.80
C ASP A 203 10.26 12.07 5.74
N VAL A 204 9.51 11.05 6.18
CA VAL A 204 8.87 10.06 5.31
C VAL A 204 7.63 10.67 4.65
N ASP A 205 7.51 10.52 3.34
CA ASP A 205 6.30 10.90 2.60
C ASP A 205 5.14 9.97 3.00
N LEU A 206 4.19 10.53 3.77
CA LEU A 206 3.06 9.77 4.29
C LEU A 206 2.08 9.30 3.19
N ARG A 207 2.10 9.89 1.99
CA ARG A 207 1.26 9.43 0.87
C ARG A 207 1.81 8.15 0.28
N THR A 208 3.13 8.11 0.06
CA THR A 208 3.85 6.90 -0.36
C THR A 208 3.76 5.83 0.72
N ALA A 209 3.92 6.19 2.01
CA ALA A 209 3.73 5.23 3.10
C ALA A 209 2.30 4.67 3.14
N ALA A 210 1.27 5.51 2.98
CA ALA A 210 -0.12 5.06 2.93
C ALA A 210 -0.39 4.14 1.73
N ALA A 211 0.18 4.46 0.57
CA ALA A 211 0.10 3.63 -0.63
C ALA A 211 0.75 2.25 -0.41
N LEU A 212 1.96 2.19 0.17
CA LEU A 212 2.62 0.93 0.52
C LEU A 212 1.76 0.09 1.47
N LEU A 213 1.21 0.71 2.53
CA LEU A 213 0.35 0.03 3.50
C LEU A 213 -0.96 -0.47 2.88
N LEU A 214 -1.54 0.31 1.95
CA LEU A 214 -2.75 -0.09 1.23
C LEU A 214 -2.50 -1.32 0.35
N GLU A 215 -1.40 -1.37 -0.40
CA GLU A 215 -1.09 -2.54 -1.22
C GLU A 215 -0.84 -3.78 -0.37
N TRP A 216 -0.14 -3.64 0.76
CA TRP A 216 0.01 -4.72 1.74
C TRP A 216 -1.33 -5.18 2.31
N LEU A 217 -2.21 -4.25 2.68
CA LEU A 217 -3.56 -4.58 3.14
C LEU A 217 -4.33 -5.38 2.08
N CYS A 218 -4.29 -4.94 0.81
CA CYS A 218 -4.92 -5.67 -0.29
C CYS A 218 -4.36 -7.09 -0.44
N ILE A 219 -3.03 -7.26 -0.36
CA ILE A 219 -2.39 -8.58 -0.43
C ILE A 219 -2.84 -9.46 0.74
N VAL A 220 -2.71 -8.97 1.97
CA VAL A 220 -3.01 -9.70 3.20
C VAL A 220 -4.48 -10.14 3.24
N VAL A 221 -5.41 -9.25 2.88
CA VAL A 221 -6.84 -9.57 2.76
C VAL A 221 -7.07 -10.63 1.67
N THR A 222 -6.45 -10.46 0.50
CA THR A 222 -6.58 -11.42 -0.61
C THR A 222 -6.10 -12.81 -0.21
N LEU A 223 -4.94 -12.91 0.44
CA LEU A 223 -4.39 -14.16 0.93
C LEU A 223 -5.29 -14.80 1.99
N ARG A 224 -5.86 -14.00 2.91
CA ARG A 224 -6.80 -14.50 3.92
C ARG A 224 -8.08 -15.05 3.29
N VAL A 225 -8.65 -14.36 2.29
CA VAL A 225 -9.80 -14.84 1.51
C VAL A 225 -9.46 -16.14 0.80
N ALA A 226 -8.32 -16.18 0.10
CA ALA A 226 -7.86 -17.37 -0.60
C ALA A 226 -7.78 -18.60 0.33
N LEU A 227 -7.15 -18.45 1.50
CA LEU A 227 -7.06 -19.53 2.49
C LEU A 227 -8.44 -19.99 2.97
N SER A 228 -9.36 -19.06 3.27
CA SER A 228 -10.72 -19.41 3.72
C SER A 228 -11.55 -20.12 2.64
N VAL A 229 -11.36 -19.75 1.37
CA VAL A 229 -12.05 -20.37 0.24
C VAL A 229 -11.51 -21.78 0.00
N GLY A 230 -10.22 -22.02 0.23
CA GLY A 230 -9.64 -23.37 0.19
C GLY A 230 -9.67 -24.05 -1.18
N HIS A 231 -9.97 -23.31 -2.25
CA HIS A 231 -10.25 -23.84 -3.59
C HIS A 231 -9.27 -23.30 -4.64
N TRP A 232 -8.87 -24.15 -5.61
CA TRP A 232 -7.87 -23.82 -6.62
C TRP A 232 -8.24 -22.59 -7.46
N GLY A 233 -9.53 -22.42 -7.81
CA GLY A 233 -9.99 -21.24 -8.53
C GLY A 233 -9.82 -19.94 -7.74
N GLY A 234 -10.02 -20.00 -6.41
CA GLY A 234 -9.75 -18.87 -5.51
C GLY A 234 -8.26 -18.53 -5.45
N TYR A 235 -7.40 -19.55 -5.47
CA TYR A 235 -5.95 -19.38 -5.52
C TYR A 235 -5.47 -18.72 -6.82
N LEU A 236 -6.08 -19.04 -7.98
CA LEU A 236 -5.76 -18.38 -9.24
C LEU A 236 -6.13 -16.90 -9.25
N VAL A 237 -7.34 -16.56 -8.78
CA VAL A 237 -7.77 -15.17 -8.64
C VAL A 237 -6.85 -14.41 -7.68
N ALA A 238 -6.51 -15.03 -6.55
CA ALA A 238 -5.58 -14.46 -5.59
C ALA A 238 -4.19 -14.24 -6.20
N ALA A 239 -3.67 -15.18 -6.97
CA ALA A 239 -2.37 -15.04 -7.64
C ALA A 239 -2.33 -13.82 -8.58
N VAL A 240 -3.39 -13.59 -9.36
CA VAL A 240 -3.49 -12.41 -10.23
C VAL A 240 -3.53 -11.12 -9.40
N ILE A 241 -4.36 -11.06 -8.36
CA ILE A 241 -4.45 -9.87 -7.51
C ILE A 241 -3.09 -9.62 -6.84
N VAL A 242 -2.53 -10.62 -6.15
CA VAL A 242 -1.24 -10.50 -5.46
C VAL A 242 -0.13 -10.05 -6.40
N ALA A 243 -0.03 -10.63 -7.61
CA ALA A 243 0.96 -10.20 -8.61
C ALA A 243 0.84 -8.70 -8.94
N THR A 244 -0.38 -8.21 -9.13
CA THR A 244 -0.61 -6.80 -9.48
C THR A 244 -0.35 -5.85 -8.32
N ARG A 245 -0.60 -6.28 -7.07
CA ARG A 245 -0.28 -5.48 -5.87
C ARG A 245 1.24 -5.47 -5.63
N GLN A 246 1.92 -6.60 -5.83
CA GLN A 246 3.38 -6.69 -5.82
C GLN A 246 4.00 -5.76 -6.88
N HIS A 247 3.45 -5.75 -8.09
CA HIS A 247 3.84 -4.80 -9.14
C HIS A 247 3.62 -3.35 -8.72
N ALA A 248 2.49 -3.03 -8.09
CA ALA A 248 2.21 -1.70 -7.55
C ALA A 248 3.21 -1.28 -6.46
N LEU A 249 3.58 -2.20 -5.57
CA LEU A 249 4.67 -2.00 -4.60
C LEU A 249 6.00 -1.73 -5.30
N PHE A 250 6.34 -2.48 -6.36
CA PHE A 250 7.56 -2.25 -7.14
C PHE A 250 7.59 -0.89 -7.86
N ILE A 251 6.43 -0.32 -8.20
CA ILE A 251 6.34 1.03 -8.75
C ILE A 251 6.67 2.10 -7.69
N LEU A 252 6.18 1.94 -6.46
CA LEU A 252 6.57 2.81 -5.35
C LEU A 252 8.04 2.62 -4.97
N TYR A 253 8.56 1.40 -5.07
CA TYR A 253 9.99 1.10 -4.92
C TYR A 253 10.85 1.75 -5.99
N HIS A 254 10.39 1.73 -7.24
CA HIS A 254 11.00 2.46 -8.34
C HIS A 254 11.04 3.97 -8.04
N ASP A 255 9.95 4.57 -7.56
CA ASP A 255 9.93 5.98 -7.14
C ASP A 255 10.93 6.25 -5.98
N ALA A 256 11.04 5.32 -5.02
CA ALA A 256 12.00 5.40 -3.92
C ALA A 256 13.48 5.28 -4.35
N THR A 257 13.78 4.82 -5.57
CA THR A 257 15.15 4.88 -6.16
C THR A 257 15.64 6.30 -6.40
N HIS A 258 14.74 7.29 -6.30
CA HIS A 258 15.07 8.71 -6.35
C HIS A 258 14.97 9.38 -4.97
N TYR A 259 14.84 8.59 -3.90
CA TYR A 259 14.69 9.05 -2.52
C TYR A 259 13.40 9.84 -2.24
N HIS A 260 12.31 9.50 -2.95
CA HIS A 260 11.00 10.11 -2.77
C HIS A 260 10.21 9.57 -1.57
N LEU A 261 10.59 8.42 -1.00
CA LEU A 261 10.02 7.95 0.26
C LEU A 261 10.54 8.77 1.44
N THR A 262 11.85 9.06 1.48
CA THR A 262 12.46 10.06 2.35
C THR A 262 13.81 10.48 1.80
N ARG A 263 14.19 11.74 2.00
CA ARG A 263 15.53 12.26 1.65
C ARG A 263 16.64 11.61 2.48
N ARG A 264 16.32 10.98 3.61
CA ARG A 264 17.27 10.27 4.47
C ARG A 264 17.60 8.92 3.87
N ARG A 265 18.72 8.82 3.15
CA ARG A 265 19.12 7.64 2.37
C ARG A 265 18.98 6.31 3.13
N PHE A 266 19.52 6.23 4.35
CA PHE A 266 19.40 5.02 5.17
C PHE A 266 17.95 4.64 5.44
N ALA A 267 17.11 5.59 5.86
CA ALA A 267 15.70 5.32 6.16
C ALA A 267 14.92 4.97 4.89
N ASN A 268 15.21 5.63 3.76
CA ASN A 268 14.60 5.32 2.48
C ASN A 268 14.86 3.87 2.09
N ASP A 269 16.13 3.48 2.11
CA ASP A 269 16.58 2.17 1.65
C ASP A 269 16.08 1.08 2.58
N PHE A 270 16.18 1.29 3.90
CA PHE A 270 15.64 0.35 4.89
C PHE A 270 14.13 0.16 4.75
N LEU A 271 13.35 1.26 4.70
CA LEU A 271 11.89 1.18 4.69
C LEU A 271 11.37 0.57 3.38
N ILE A 272 11.98 0.88 2.23
CA ILE A 272 11.53 0.31 0.96
C ILE A 272 12.00 -1.13 0.77
N ASN A 273 13.17 -1.50 1.30
CA ASN A 273 13.60 -2.88 1.35
C ASN A 273 12.69 -3.72 2.25
N LEU A 274 12.29 -3.18 3.40
CA LEU A 274 11.29 -3.80 4.28
C LEU A 274 9.93 -3.94 3.57
N ALA A 275 9.50 -2.92 2.83
CA ALA A 275 8.19 -2.91 2.20
C ALA A 275 8.07 -3.82 0.98
N ILE A 276 9.09 -3.92 0.12
CA ILE A 276 9.04 -4.79 -1.07
C ILE A 276 10.40 -5.20 -1.61
N GLY A 277 11.47 -4.43 -1.41
CA GLY A 277 12.78 -4.78 -1.98
C GLY A 277 13.25 -6.18 -1.56
N VAL A 278 13.20 -6.49 -0.27
CA VAL A 278 13.55 -7.83 0.23
C VAL A 278 12.44 -8.86 0.01
N PRO A 279 11.16 -8.61 0.39
CA PRO A 279 10.06 -9.54 0.08
C PRO A 279 9.97 -9.94 -1.41
N GLY A 280 10.31 -9.00 -2.29
CA GLY A 280 10.32 -9.14 -3.73
C GLY A 280 11.66 -9.61 -4.32
N LEU A 281 12.62 -9.97 -3.47
CA LEU A 281 13.92 -10.56 -3.85
C LEU A 281 14.85 -9.63 -4.67
N VAL A 282 14.59 -8.32 -4.66
CA VAL A 282 15.40 -7.32 -5.35
C VAL A 282 15.64 -6.12 -4.41
N PRO A 283 16.68 -6.18 -3.55
CA PRO A 283 17.03 -5.03 -2.72
C PRO A 283 17.42 -3.80 -3.56
N ILE A 284 17.08 -2.60 -3.06
CA ILE A 284 17.22 -1.33 -3.78
C ILE A 284 18.65 -1.00 -4.19
N GLU A 285 19.62 -1.51 -3.47
CA GLU A 285 21.04 -1.32 -3.71
C GLU A 285 21.49 -1.96 -5.02
N PHE A 286 20.82 -3.03 -5.47
CA PHE A 286 21.10 -3.65 -6.77
C PHE A 286 20.40 -2.93 -7.92
N TYR A 287 19.16 -2.47 -7.70
CA TYR A 287 18.34 -1.87 -8.75
C TYR A 287 18.68 -0.40 -9.00
N ARG A 288 18.88 0.41 -7.95
CA ARG A 288 19.07 1.86 -8.07
C ARG A 288 20.21 2.24 -9.02
N PRO A 289 21.42 1.64 -8.98
CA PRO A 289 22.49 2.00 -9.92
C PRO A 289 22.11 1.71 -11.38
N LEU A 290 21.42 0.60 -11.64
CA LEU A 290 20.94 0.23 -12.99
C LEU A 290 19.91 1.25 -13.46
N HIS A 291 18.93 1.57 -12.61
CA HIS A 291 17.86 2.51 -12.95
C HIS A 291 18.39 3.93 -13.20
N LEU A 292 19.29 4.44 -12.36
CA LEU A 292 19.88 5.77 -12.56
C LEU A 292 20.77 5.83 -13.82
N ALA A 293 21.47 4.73 -14.15
CA ALA A 293 22.21 4.64 -15.40
C ALA A 293 21.29 4.54 -16.62
N HIS A 294 20.13 3.89 -16.49
CA HIS A 294 19.09 3.85 -17.52
C HIS A 294 18.55 5.26 -17.82
N HIS A 295 18.18 6.05 -16.81
CA HIS A 295 17.77 7.45 -17.01
C HIS A 295 18.79 8.28 -17.79
N ARG A 296 20.09 8.04 -17.58
CA ARG A 296 21.17 8.77 -18.26
C ARG A 296 21.39 8.34 -19.71
N HIS A 297 21.21 7.06 -20.01
CA HIS A 297 21.58 6.46 -21.29
C HIS A 297 20.37 5.91 -22.06
N VAL A 298 19.15 6.31 -21.69
CA VAL A 298 17.92 5.83 -22.31
C VAL A 298 18.00 6.00 -23.83
N GLY A 299 17.74 4.92 -24.56
CA GLY A 299 17.78 4.91 -26.02
C GLY A 299 19.16 4.68 -26.65
N THR A 300 20.26 4.78 -25.90
CA THR A 300 21.62 4.53 -26.41
C THR A 300 22.02 3.04 -26.27
N ALA A 301 23.16 2.65 -26.85
CA ALA A 301 23.69 1.29 -26.67
C ALA A 301 24.18 1.03 -25.22
N ASP A 302 24.47 2.09 -24.47
CA ASP A 302 24.96 2.04 -23.09
C ASP A 302 23.84 1.88 -22.05
N ASP A 303 22.58 1.87 -22.49
CA ASP A 303 21.44 1.61 -21.61
C ASP A 303 21.61 0.25 -20.89
N PRO A 304 21.77 0.22 -19.56
CA PRO A 304 21.96 -1.02 -18.82
C PRO A 304 20.77 -1.98 -18.97
N GLU A 305 19.56 -1.49 -19.25
CA GLU A 305 18.42 -2.38 -19.45
C GLU A 305 18.58 -3.24 -20.71
N ARG A 306 19.17 -2.70 -21.79
CA ARG A 306 19.51 -3.46 -23.02
C ARG A 306 20.52 -4.57 -22.74
N ASN A 307 21.48 -4.27 -21.86
CA ASN A 307 22.62 -5.14 -21.60
C ASN A 307 22.37 -6.19 -20.52
N TYR A 308 21.45 -5.93 -19.58
CA TYR A 308 21.21 -6.80 -18.43
C TYR A 308 19.76 -7.30 -18.31
N LEU A 309 18.78 -6.41 -18.39
CA LEU A 309 17.38 -6.74 -18.10
C LEU A 309 16.65 -7.34 -19.31
N TYR A 310 17.13 -7.09 -20.53
CA TYR A 310 16.53 -7.61 -21.77
C TYR A 310 17.53 -8.35 -22.65
N HIS A 311 18.66 -8.77 -22.06
CA HIS A 311 19.73 -9.46 -22.76
C HIS A 311 19.25 -10.78 -23.38
N ALA A 312 19.55 -10.99 -24.66
CA ALA A 312 19.18 -12.19 -25.42
C ALA A 312 17.68 -12.54 -25.37
N GLN A 313 16.83 -11.50 -25.37
CA GLN A 313 15.39 -11.60 -25.48
C GLN A 313 14.90 -11.13 -26.86
N PRO A 314 13.70 -11.55 -27.29
CA PRO A 314 13.10 -11.05 -28.52
C PRO A 314 12.94 -9.52 -28.53
N TRP A 315 12.43 -8.92 -27.45
CA TRP A 315 12.20 -7.48 -27.38
C TRP A 315 13.50 -6.71 -27.13
N LYS A 316 13.78 -5.72 -27.99
CA LYS A 316 14.97 -4.85 -27.93
C LYS A 316 14.59 -3.37 -28.09
N PHE A 317 13.57 -2.92 -27.37
CA PHE A 317 13.03 -1.55 -27.47
C PHE A 317 12.43 -1.21 -28.85
N GLU A 318 12.11 -2.25 -29.62
CA GLU A 318 11.46 -2.15 -30.92
C GLU A 318 10.19 -2.99 -30.91
N PRO A 319 9.15 -2.59 -31.67
CA PRO A 319 7.94 -3.39 -31.81
C PRO A 319 8.23 -4.80 -32.34
N LEU A 320 7.52 -5.78 -31.79
CA LEU A 320 7.68 -7.17 -32.19
C LEU A 320 6.56 -7.62 -33.14
N ASP A 321 6.89 -8.57 -34.01
CA ASP A 321 5.91 -9.37 -34.71
C ASP A 321 5.20 -10.35 -33.75
N THR A 322 4.10 -10.95 -34.22
CA THR A 322 3.26 -11.90 -33.48
C THR A 322 4.06 -12.98 -32.74
N LEU A 323 4.88 -13.75 -33.47
CA LEU A 323 5.57 -14.91 -32.92
C LEU A 323 6.69 -14.53 -31.92
N PRO A 324 7.59 -13.57 -32.23
CA PRO A 324 8.55 -13.05 -31.25
C PRO A 324 7.90 -12.49 -29.98
N LEU A 325 6.76 -11.82 -30.10
CA LEU A 325 6.04 -11.28 -28.96
C LEU A 325 5.44 -12.38 -28.09
N VAL A 326 4.76 -13.36 -28.68
CA VAL A 326 4.25 -14.53 -27.92
C VAL A 326 5.40 -15.24 -27.21
N ARG A 327 6.54 -15.44 -27.89
CA ARG A 327 7.75 -16.02 -27.27
C ARG A 327 8.30 -15.17 -26.13
N GLN A 328 8.26 -13.84 -26.27
CA GLN A 328 8.64 -12.91 -25.20
C GLN A 328 7.74 -13.13 -23.98
N LEU A 329 6.43 -12.97 -24.16
CA LEU A 329 5.45 -13.01 -23.07
C LEU A 329 5.43 -14.39 -22.37
N LEU A 330 5.47 -15.49 -23.12
CA LEU A 330 5.57 -16.83 -22.53
C LEU A 330 6.91 -17.03 -21.82
N GLY A 331 8.00 -16.47 -22.34
CA GLY A 331 9.31 -16.52 -21.70
C GLY A 331 9.36 -15.78 -20.36
N ASP A 332 8.58 -14.70 -20.20
CA ASP A 332 8.44 -14.00 -18.92
C ASP A 332 7.48 -14.76 -17.98
N LEU A 333 6.34 -15.24 -18.49
CA LEU A 333 5.36 -16.03 -17.72
C LEU A 333 5.97 -17.32 -17.14
N PHE A 334 6.82 -18.01 -17.91
CA PHE A 334 7.50 -19.24 -17.50
C PHE A 334 8.92 -19.01 -17.00
N VAL A 335 9.26 -17.78 -16.57
CA VAL A 335 10.51 -17.44 -15.86
C VAL A 335 11.81 -17.58 -16.69
N VAL A 336 11.73 -18.05 -17.94
CA VAL A 336 12.87 -18.27 -18.85
C VAL A 336 13.68 -16.98 -19.05
N ASN A 337 13.00 -15.85 -19.28
CA ASN A 337 13.65 -14.56 -19.50
C ASN A 337 14.27 -14.00 -18.22
N MET A 338 13.64 -14.23 -17.07
CA MET A 338 14.21 -13.85 -15.76
C MET A 338 15.52 -14.60 -15.49
N VAL A 339 15.59 -15.91 -15.78
CA VAL A 339 16.83 -16.69 -15.64
C VAL A 339 17.93 -16.17 -16.56
N LYS A 340 17.60 -15.78 -17.80
CA LYS A 340 18.57 -15.17 -18.73
C LYS A 340 19.13 -13.87 -18.16
N ASN A 341 18.27 -13.00 -17.61
CA ASN A 341 18.67 -11.73 -17.01
C ASN A 341 19.60 -11.95 -15.82
N MET A 342 19.26 -12.88 -14.92
CA MET A 342 20.11 -13.21 -13.77
C MET A 342 21.48 -13.71 -14.19
N ARG A 343 21.55 -14.56 -15.23
CA ARG A 343 22.83 -15.06 -15.77
C ARG A 343 23.66 -13.93 -16.41
N ALA A 344 23.02 -13.03 -17.17
CA ALA A 344 23.69 -11.88 -17.78
C ALA A 344 24.25 -10.93 -16.71
N TYR A 345 23.44 -10.58 -15.71
CA TYR A 345 23.85 -9.72 -14.60
C TYR A 345 25.03 -10.31 -13.81
N ARG A 346 25.02 -11.61 -13.52
CA ARG A 346 26.12 -12.28 -12.82
C ARG A 346 27.42 -12.30 -13.63
N ARG A 347 27.34 -12.51 -14.95
CA ARG A 347 28.52 -12.53 -15.83
C ARG A 347 29.20 -11.17 -15.96
N ALA A 348 28.42 -10.10 -15.87
CA ALA A 348 28.93 -8.73 -15.98
C ALA A 348 29.60 -8.20 -14.69
N ASN A 349 29.91 -9.07 -13.72
CA ASN A 349 30.38 -8.68 -12.39
C ASN A 349 29.50 -7.58 -11.77
N GLY A 350 28.17 -7.78 -11.82
CA GLY A 350 27.19 -6.86 -11.22
C GLY A 350 27.71 -6.38 -9.86
N ARG A 351 28.03 -5.08 -9.78
CA ARG A 351 28.83 -4.49 -8.70
C ARG A 351 28.35 -5.01 -7.35
N GLY A 352 29.26 -5.54 -6.54
CA GLY A 352 28.96 -6.07 -5.21
C GLY A 352 28.37 -4.97 -4.32
N ALA A 353 27.05 -4.86 -4.32
CA ALA A 353 26.36 -3.99 -3.39
C ALA A 353 26.57 -4.53 -1.96
N SER A 354 26.75 -3.62 -1.01
CA SER A 354 26.80 -4.00 0.41
C SER A 354 25.53 -4.77 0.78
N MET A 355 25.70 -5.99 1.30
CA MET A 355 24.58 -6.84 1.71
C MET A 355 24.09 -6.56 3.14
N SER A 356 24.74 -5.70 3.90
CA SER A 356 24.45 -5.51 5.33
C SER A 356 23.06 -4.90 5.59
N LEU A 357 22.67 -3.88 4.83
CA LEU A 357 21.35 -3.24 4.97
C LEU A 357 20.20 -4.14 4.44
N PRO A 358 20.33 -4.79 3.27
CA PRO A 358 19.39 -5.83 2.84
C PRO A 358 19.23 -6.97 3.85
N LEU A 359 20.32 -7.39 4.51
CA LEU A 359 20.26 -8.43 5.54
C LEU A 359 19.47 -7.99 6.77
N LEU A 360 19.70 -6.78 7.30
CA LEU A 360 18.91 -6.23 8.41
C LEU A 360 17.43 -6.10 8.03
N ALA A 361 17.15 -5.61 6.83
CA ALA A 361 15.78 -5.56 6.31
C ALA A 361 15.19 -6.96 6.17
N ALA A 362 15.96 -7.97 5.73
CA ALA A 362 15.52 -9.36 5.64
C ALA A 362 15.18 -9.96 7.00
N ILE A 363 16.06 -9.80 7.99
CA ILE A 363 15.82 -10.27 9.36
C ILE A 363 14.56 -9.61 9.93
N SER A 364 14.41 -8.30 9.72
CA SER A 364 13.23 -7.56 10.17
C SER A 364 11.95 -8.04 9.46
N THR A 365 11.99 -8.12 8.14
CA THR A 365 10.85 -8.50 7.30
C THR A 365 10.38 -9.92 7.65
N TRP A 366 11.30 -10.89 7.59
CA TRP A 366 10.96 -12.28 7.81
C TRP A 366 10.72 -12.58 9.29
N GLY A 367 11.34 -11.87 10.23
CA GLY A 367 10.99 -11.94 11.65
C GLY A 367 9.57 -11.46 11.92
N ILE A 368 9.20 -10.29 11.37
CA ILE A 368 7.86 -9.70 11.52
C ILE A 368 6.79 -10.57 10.85
N LEU A 369 7.07 -11.13 9.67
CA LEU A 369 6.10 -11.91 8.91
C LEU A 369 6.03 -13.38 9.36
N LEU A 370 7.15 -14.07 9.54
CA LEU A 370 7.16 -15.51 9.75
C LEU A 370 6.79 -15.91 11.18
N VAL A 371 7.20 -15.14 12.20
CA VAL A 371 6.92 -15.53 13.61
C VAL A 371 5.41 -15.65 13.86
N PRO A 372 4.57 -14.64 13.52
CA PRO A 372 3.13 -14.77 13.69
C PRO A 372 2.53 -15.87 12.81
N LEU A 373 2.99 -16.01 11.56
CA LEU A 373 2.47 -16.99 10.62
C LEU A 373 2.75 -18.43 11.07
N VAL A 374 3.95 -18.73 11.56
CA VAL A 374 4.32 -20.07 12.04
C VAL A 374 3.49 -20.48 13.25
N HIS A 375 3.11 -19.53 14.10
CA HIS A 375 2.22 -19.80 15.23
C HIS A 375 0.74 -19.91 14.82
N ALA A 376 0.31 -19.18 13.80
CA ALA A 376 -1.11 -19.08 13.42
C ALA A 376 -1.53 -20.04 12.28
N CYS A 377 -0.59 -20.59 11.52
CA CYS A 377 -0.87 -21.36 10.31
C CYS A 377 -0.28 -22.78 10.38
N THR A 378 -1.00 -23.73 9.79
CA THR A 378 -0.48 -25.07 9.51
C THR A 378 0.64 -25.03 8.46
N VAL A 379 1.46 -26.07 8.39
CA VAL A 379 2.51 -26.21 7.35
C VAL A 379 1.92 -26.09 5.94
N ARG A 380 0.74 -26.67 5.69
CA ARG A 380 0.06 -26.58 4.40
C ARG A 380 -0.33 -25.13 4.07
N GLU A 381 -0.86 -24.39 5.03
CA GLU A 381 -1.20 -22.97 4.82
C GLU A 381 0.04 -22.12 4.59
N LEU A 382 1.13 -22.37 5.34
CA LEU A 382 2.42 -21.70 5.11
C LEU A 382 2.95 -21.94 3.69
N LEU A 383 2.92 -23.19 3.22
CA LEU A 383 3.32 -23.53 1.85
C LEU A 383 2.39 -22.88 0.82
N THR A 384 1.09 -22.81 1.10
CA THR A 384 0.10 -22.15 0.22
C THR A 384 0.37 -20.65 0.15
N LEU A 385 0.62 -19.99 1.29
CA LEU A 385 0.98 -18.57 1.35
C LEU A 385 2.29 -18.29 0.63
N ALA A 386 3.31 -19.13 0.83
CA ALA A 386 4.58 -19.02 0.12
C ALA A 386 4.38 -19.17 -1.40
N ALA A 387 3.59 -20.14 -1.85
CA ALA A 387 3.26 -20.32 -3.26
C ALA A 387 2.50 -19.10 -3.82
N LEU A 388 1.47 -18.62 -3.11
CA LEU A 388 0.69 -17.44 -3.49
C LEU A 388 1.47 -16.13 -3.41
N TRP A 389 2.63 -16.10 -2.75
CA TRP A 389 3.53 -14.95 -2.76
C TRP A 389 4.55 -15.06 -3.89
N PHE A 390 5.33 -16.14 -3.95
CA PHE A 390 6.49 -16.25 -4.83
C PHE A 390 6.15 -16.66 -6.26
N VAL A 391 5.17 -17.55 -6.48
CA VAL A 391 4.78 -17.96 -7.83
C VAL A 391 4.25 -16.77 -8.64
N PRO A 392 3.24 -16.01 -8.19
CA PRO A 392 2.77 -14.85 -8.96
C PRO A 392 3.83 -13.78 -9.14
N LEU A 393 4.71 -13.56 -8.16
CA LEU A 393 5.82 -12.61 -8.23
C LEU A 393 6.71 -12.86 -9.46
N VAL A 394 7.17 -14.10 -9.64
CA VAL A 394 8.13 -14.46 -10.70
C VAL A 394 7.50 -14.81 -12.04
N THR A 395 6.18 -15.02 -12.07
CA THR A 395 5.42 -15.40 -13.29
C THR A 395 4.58 -14.23 -13.80
N ILE A 396 3.41 -14.00 -13.21
CA ILE A 396 2.45 -12.95 -13.59
C ILE A 396 3.07 -11.57 -13.37
N GLY A 397 3.77 -11.35 -12.26
CA GLY A 397 4.45 -10.10 -11.95
C GLY A 397 5.53 -9.77 -12.98
N ALA A 398 6.40 -10.73 -13.31
CA ALA A 398 7.40 -10.58 -14.38
C ALA A 398 6.76 -10.27 -15.74
N LEU A 399 5.66 -10.96 -16.09
CA LEU A 399 4.89 -10.70 -17.31
C LEU A 399 4.29 -9.29 -17.33
N VAL A 400 3.63 -8.86 -16.25
CA VAL A 400 3.03 -7.53 -16.14
C VAL A 400 4.12 -6.44 -16.20
N GLN A 401 5.24 -6.65 -15.53
CA GLN A 401 6.40 -5.76 -15.62
C GLN A 401 6.91 -5.68 -17.06
N LYS A 402 7.01 -6.80 -17.78
CA LYS A 402 7.41 -6.80 -19.20
C LYS A 402 6.43 -5.99 -20.05
N ILE A 403 5.13 -6.25 -19.93
CA ILE A 403 4.10 -5.55 -20.69
C ILE A 403 4.20 -4.05 -20.43
N ARG A 404 4.39 -3.65 -19.17
CA ARG A 404 4.62 -2.25 -18.80
C ARG A 404 5.91 -1.70 -19.42
N SER A 405 7.03 -2.41 -19.33
CA SER A 405 8.29 -1.98 -19.96
C SER A 405 8.14 -1.76 -21.46
N ILE A 406 7.46 -2.66 -22.16
CA ILE A 406 7.15 -2.49 -23.59
C ILE A 406 6.27 -1.25 -23.78
N ALA A 407 5.23 -1.08 -22.96
CA ALA A 407 4.32 0.05 -23.06
C ALA A 407 4.99 1.41 -22.74
N GLU A 408 5.97 1.44 -21.84
CA GLU A 408 6.64 2.66 -21.38
C GLU A 408 7.86 3.01 -22.22
N HIS A 409 8.53 2.02 -22.85
CA HIS A 409 9.81 2.21 -23.53
C HIS A 409 9.87 1.73 -25.00
N SER A 410 8.78 1.25 -25.60
CA SER A 410 8.80 0.83 -27.02
C SER A 410 8.55 1.99 -27.98
N GLY A 411 9.38 3.03 -27.93
CA GLY A 411 8.99 4.30 -28.53
C GLY A 411 10.08 5.18 -29.09
N GLY A 412 11.25 4.64 -29.40
CA GLY A 412 12.32 5.43 -30.02
C GLY A 412 11.85 6.32 -31.18
N PRO A 413 12.55 7.43 -31.45
CA PRO A 413 12.15 8.37 -32.50
C PRO A 413 11.77 7.66 -33.81
N GLY A 414 10.57 7.93 -34.32
CA GLY A 414 10.05 7.31 -35.54
C GLY A 414 9.29 5.98 -35.35
N VAL A 415 9.14 5.48 -34.12
CA VAL A 415 8.27 4.31 -33.85
C VAL A 415 6.79 4.68 -33.86
N THR A 416 6.44 5.80 -33.23
CA THR A 416 5.07 6.33 -33.23
C THR A 416 5.07 7.67 -33.93
N ALA A 417 4.18 7.85 -34.92
CA ALA A 417 4.10 9.09 -35.68
C ALA A 417 3.87 10.29 -34.74
N GLY A 418 4.70 11.33 -34.87
CA GLY A 418 4.64 12.51 -34.01
C GLY A 418 5.21 12.32 -32.59
N TRP A 419 5.87 11.19 -32.30
CA TRP A 419 6.50 10.92 -31.01
C TRP A 419 8.02 10.78 -31.13
N ASN A 420 8.75 11.64 -30.42
CA ASN A 420 10.22 11.74 -30.52
C ASN A 420 10.96 11.36 -29.23
N ASP A 421 10.27 10.98 -28.16
CA ASP A 421 10.89 10.53 -26.91
C ASP A 421 10.96 9.01 -26.84
N TRP A 422 12.00 8.47 -26.18
CA TRP A 422 12.14 7.04 -25.95
C TRP A 422 11.14 6.46 -24.94
N THR A 423 10.35 7.31 -24.30
CA THR A 423 9.40 6.94 -23.25
C THR A 423 8.01 7.49 -23.51
N TYR A 424 6.99 6.79 -23.03
CA TYR A 424 5.59 7.13 -23.25
C TYR A 424 4.87 7.68 -22.03
N SER A 425 3.86 8.49 -22.33
CA SER A 425 2.80 8.89 -21.40
C SER A 425 1.46 8.31 -21.84
N TRP A 426 0.71 7.74 -20.89
CA TRP A 426 -0.56 7.05 -21.18
C TRP A 426 -1.73 7.70 -20.45
N ARG A 427 -2.85 7.85 -21.17
CA ARG A 427 -4.18 8.07 -20.59
C ARG A 427 -4.79 6.72 -20.23
N VAL A 428 -4.95 6.48 -18.93
CA VAL A 428 -5.34 5.18 -18.37
C VAL A 428 -6.69 5.25 -17.64
N GLY A 429 -7.53 4.24 -17.86
CA GLY A 429 -8.75 4.00 -17.07
C GLY A 429 -8.48 3.27 -15.76
N LEU A 430 -9.55 2.90 -15.02
CA LEU A 430 -9.43 2.23 -13.73
C LEU A 430 -8.69 0.89 -13.81
N LEU A 431 -9.00 0.05 -14.81
CA LEU A 431 -8.30 -1.23 -15.01
C LEU A 431 -6.81 -1.02 -15.31
N GLY A 432 -6.47 -0.03 -16.15
CA GLY A 432 -5.07 0.30 -16.42
C GLY A 432 -4.33 0.71 -15.15
N ARG A 433 -4.96 1.53 -14.29
CA ARG A 433 -4.41 1.94 -12.99
C ARG A 433 -4.29 0.80 -12.00
N PHE A 434 -5.14 -0.21 -12.09
CA PHE A 434 -5.06 -1.38 -11.21
C PHE A 434 -3.99 -2.36 -11.67
N PHE A 435 -3.96 -2.71 -12.96
CA PHE A 435 -3.14 -3.81 -13.47
C PHE A 435 -1.75 -3.41 -13.95
N ILE A 436 -1.61 -2.29 -14.67
CA ILE A 436 -0.38 -1.98 -15.42
C ILE A 436 0.32 -0.73 -14.89
N TRP A 437 -0.44 0.35 -14.65
CA TRP A 437 0.08 1.67 -14.28
C TRP A 437 -0.52 2.23 -12.97
N PRO A 438 -0.39 1.53 -11.83
CA PRO A 438 -0.71 2.12 -10.54
C PRO A 438 0.20 3.31 -10.22
N TYR A 439 -0.24 4.15 -9.30
CA TYR A 439 0.57 5.27 -8.77
C TYR A 439 1.15 6.20 -9.82
N ASN A 440 0.36 6.56 -10.83
CA ASN A 440 0.72 7.55 -11.86
C ASN A 440 1.97 7.22 -12.70
N ILE A 441 2.47 5.98 -12.66
CA ILE A 441 3.63 5.59 -13.48
C ILE A 441 3.33 5.63 -14.98
N ASN A 442 2.05 5.70 -15.37
CA ASN A 442 1.62 6.01 -16.74
C ASN A 442 2.18 7.35 -17.26
N TYR A 443 2.69 8.23 -16.40
CA TYR A 443 3.42 9.45 -16.76
C TYR A 443 4.94 9.19 -16.81
N HIS A 444 5.35 8.07 -17.42
CA HIS A 444 6.74 7.60 -17.39
C HIS A 444 7.70 8.55 -18.11
N GLN A 445 7.24 9.17 -19.20
CA GLN A 445 8.00 10.23 -19.89
C GLN A 445 8.29 11.43 -18.97
N GLN A 446 7.30 11.91 -18.20
CA GLN A 446 7.53 12.99 -17.23
C GLN A 446 8.48 12.55 -16.12
N HIS A 447 8.40 11.28 -15.70
CA HIS A 447 9.36 10.71 -14.76
C HIS A 447 10.81 10.72 -15.30
N HIS A 448 11.02 10.41 -16.59
CA HIS A 448 12.35 10.49 -17.21
C HIS A 448 12.86 11.93 -17.36
N ARG A 449 11.98 12.88 -17.67
CA ARG A 449 12.34 14.30 -17.79
C ARG A 449 12.65 14.93 -16.45
N GLU A 450 11.87 14.61 -15.42
CA GLU A 450 12.00 15.17 -14.06
C GLU A 450 11.97 14.08 -12.99
N PRO A 451 13.02 13.23 -12.90
CA PRO A 451 13.06 12.12 -11.92
C PRO A 451 13.07 12.60 -10.47
N GLY A 452 13.34 13.89 -10.24
CA GLY A 452 13.24 14.56 -8.93
C GLY A 452 11.81 14.81 -8.43
N VAL A 453 10.77 14.46 -9.21
CA VAL A 453 9.37 14.64 -8.85
C VAL A 453 8.71 13.29 -8.52
N ALA A 454 8.19 13.18 -7.31
CA ALA A 454 7.51 11.98 -6.82
C ALA A 454 6.22 11.66 -7.60
N TRP A 455 5.89 10.37 -7.66
CA TRP A 455 4.76 9.80 -8.39
C TRP A 455 3.42 10.57 -8.27
N HIS A 456 3.08 11.08 -7.09
CA HIS A 456 1.80 11.74 -6.85
C HIS A 456 1.72 13.15 -7.45
N ARG A 457 2.85 13.71 -7.89
CA ARG A 457 2.96 15.04 -8.54
C ARG A 457 3.21 14.96 -10.05
N LEU A 458 3.61 13.80 -10.59
CA LEU A 458 3.83 13.60 -12.03
C LEU A 458 2.68 14.09 -12.93
N PRO A 459 1.38 13.89 -12.59
CA PRO A 459 0.30 14.38 -13.45
C PRO A 459 0.30 15.89 -13.67
N GLY A 460 0.88 16.66 -12.73
CA GLY A 460 0.97 18.12 -12.82
C GLY A 460 2.13 18.64 -13.68
N LEU A 461 3.06 17.77 -14.08
CA LEU A 461 4.16 18.14 -14.97
C LEU A 461 3.76 18.11 -16.45
N ARG A 462 2.69 17.39 -16.78
CA ARG A 462 2.25 17.24 -18.17
C ARG A 462 1.60 18.54 -18.66
N ALA A 463 2.10 19.08 -19.76
CA ALA A 463 1.42 20.18 -20.44
C ALA A 463 0.10 19.70 -21.08
N SER A 464 -0.83 20.62 -21.35
CA SER A 464 -2.15 20.27 -21.90
C SER A 464 -2.10 19.80 -23.35
N ASP A 465 -1.13 20.29 -24.11
CA ASP A 465 -0.83 20.01 -25.51
C ASP A 465 0.14 18.84 -25.71
N GLU A 466 0.79 18.39 -24.63
CA GLU A 466 1.72 17.26 -24.68
C GLU A 466 0.97 15.96 -25.08
N PRO A 467 1.46 15.22 -26.09
CA PRO A 467 0.78 14.03 -26.59
C PRO A 467 0.74 12.93 -25.52
N VAL A 468 -0.35 12.17 -25.49
CA VAL A 468 -0.50 10.98 -24.64
C VAL A 468 -1.18 9.86 -25.42
N LEU A 469 -0.71 8.63 -25.25
CA LEU A 469 -1.34 7.45 -25.83
C LEU A 469 -2.56 7.04 -25.02
N SER A 470 -3.61 6.55 -25.70
CA SER A 470 -4.74 5.93 -25.02
C SER A 470 -4.37 4.52 -24.61
N SER A 471 -4.70 4.08 -23.39
CA SER A 471 -4.50 2.68 -22.97
C SER A 471 -5.19 1.66 -23.88
N ARG A 472 -6.18 2.07 -24.68
CA ARG A 472 -6.83 1.23 -25.71
C ARG A 472 -5.88 0.85 -26.85
N GLN A 473 -4.84 1.66 -27.09
CA GLN A 473 -3.83 1.44 -28.11
C GLN A 473 -2.73 0.47 -27.65
N LEU A 474 -2.73 0.03 -26.38
CA LEU A 474 -1.67 -0.84 -25.85
C LEU A 474 -1.51 -2.12 -26.68
N LEU A 475 -2.61 -2.83 -26.97
CA LEU A 475 -2.54 -4.06 -27.77
C LEU A 475 -2.00 -3.81 -29.18
N ALA A 476 -2.41 -2.70 -29.80
CA ALA A 476 -1.91 -2.31 -31.12
C ALA A 476 -0.41 -1.99 -31.08
N LEU A 477 0.07 -1.30 -30.03
CA LEU A 477 1.49 -1.01 -29.84
C LEU A 477 2.30 -2.29 -29.62
N LEU A 478 1.81 -3.23 -28.79
CA LEU A 478 2.47 -4.51 -28.58
C LEU A 478 2.69 -5.23 -29.93
N TRP A 479 1.67 -5.21 -30.80
CA TRP A 479 1.68 -5.92 -32.09
C TRP A 479 2.17 -5.09 -33.29
N SER A 480 2.69 -3.88 -33.09
CA SER A 480 2.95 -2.96 -34.21
C SER A 480 4.14 -3.36 -35.09
N GLY A 481 4.94 -4.37 -34.71
CA GLY A 481 5.93 -4.95 -35.61
C GLY A 481 5.26 -5.66 -36.79
N ALA A 482 4.17 -6.38 -36.51
CA ALA A 482 3.44 -7.16 -37.52
C ALA A 482 2.74 -6.28 -38.57
N SER A 483 2.26 -5.09 -38.17
CA SER A 483 1.59 -4.16 -39.08
C SER A 483 2.55 -3.45 -40.05
N ARG A 484 3.81 -3.20 -39.64
CA ARG A 484 4.82 -2.51 -40.48
C ARG A 484 5.29 -3.31 -41.69
N ARG A 485 5.30 -4.65 -41.61
CA ARG A 485 5.60 -5.50 -42.77
C ARG A 485 4.48 -5.49 -43.81
N GLY A 486 3.24 -5.29 -43.38
CA GLY A 486 2.07 -5.23 -44.28
C GLY A 486 1.98 -3.95 -45.09
N SER A 487 2.63 -2.86 -44.65
CA SER A 487 2.71 -1.60 -45.39
C SER A 487 3.96 -1.46 -46.28
N GLN A 488 4.87 -2.44 -46.22
CA GLN A 488 6.09 -2.51 -47.05
C GLN A 488 6.04 -3.62 -48.11
N ARG A 489 4.91 -4.32 -48.21
CA ARG A 489 4.56 -5.23 -49.31
C ARG A 489 3.42 -4.62 -50.07
#